data_AF-A0A3A0DIM9-F1
#
_entry.id   AF-A0A3A0DIM9-F1
#
_cell.length_a   1.000
_cell.length_b   1.000
_cell.length_c   1.000
_cell.angle_alpha   90.00
_cell.angle_beta   90.00
_cell.angle_gamma   90.00
#
_symmetry.space_group_name_H-M   'P 1'
#
loop_
_entity.id
_entity.type
_entity.pdbx_description
1 polymer ?
#
loop_
_entity_poly.entity_id
_entity_poly.type
_entity_poly.pdbx_seq_one_letter_code
_entity_poly.pdbx_strand_id
1 'polypeptide(L)'
;MNPRCQDVLDRAAAFVDNETDARWNAVIAAHVEACPQCARELDQQRQMKALVQQHTQRMAAPALLRARIRHTLAESPARFGFWEQLRQMFIWRPLPAIAIAAVLMFVPSVLTYYFSRPAPAVTRLEFAAAEASLEGEVICIDCFLLDELHLQHGHDASHRFGLRTADGKILTIAAFDKGGELLQRAANIHKHRVRVHGRLLPEQRYLQVNDFSIL
;
A
#
# COMPACT_ATOMS: atom_id res chain seq x y z
N MET A 1 1.35 -0.86 49.04
CA MET A 1 0.89 -0.18 50.27
C MET A 1 0.47 1.22 49.88
N ASN A 2 -0.79 1.59 50.12
CA ASN A 2 -1.26 2.95 49.85
C ASN A 2 -0.74 3.85 50.99
N PRO A 3 0.05 4.90 50.71
CA PRO A 3 0.56 5.78 51.77
C PRO A 3 -0.61 6.47 52.49
N ARG A 4 -0.45 6.78 53.78
CA ARG A 4 -1.46 7.57 54.49
C ARG A 4 -1.37 9.02 54.01
N CYS A 5 -2.50 9.73 54.06
CA CYS A 5 -2.54 11.14 53.65
C CYS A 5 -1.50 11.99 54.38
N GLN A 6 -1.29 11.75 55.68
CA GLN A 6 -0.26 12.46 56.46
C GLN A 6 1.15 12.27 55.88
N ASP A 7 1.51 11.04 55.51
CA ASP A 7 2.85 10.72 54.99
C ASP A 7 3.13 11.43 53.64
N VAL A 8 2.07 11.71 52.88
CA VAL A 8 2.09 12.46 51.61
C VAL A 8 2.17 13.96 51.86
N LEU A 9 1.35 14.49 52.78
CA LEU A 9 1.34 15.92 53.12
C LEU A 9 2.66 16.38 53.75
N ASP A 10 3.27 15.55 54.61
CA ASP A 10 4.58 15.82 55.20
C ASP A 10 5.69 15.98 54.14
N ARG A 11 5.49 15.42 52.95
CA ARG A 11 6.44 15.46 51.82
C ARG A 11 5.99 16.37 50.68
N ALA A 12 4.84 17.04 50.80
CA ALA A 12 4.25 17.82 49.72
C ALA A 12 5.16 18.97 49.27
N ALA A 13 5.75 19.70 50.22
CA ALA A 13 6.68 20.80 49.91
C ALA A 13 7.94 20.29 49.18
N ALA A 14 8.61 19.27 49.74
CA ALA A 14 9.79 18.65 49.12
C ALA A 14 9.48 18.10 47.71
N PHE A 15 8.30 17.50 47.52
CA PHE A 15 7.85 17.04 46.21
C PHE A 15 7.64 18.20 45.22
N VAL A 16 7.04 19.31 45.66
CA VAL A 16 6.88 20.53 44.83
C VAL A 16 8.23 21.15 44.47
N ASP A 17 9.25 20.98 45.31
CA ASP A 17 10.62 21.44 45.08
C ASP A 17 11.50 20.44 44.33
N ASN A 18 10.96 19.28 43.95
CA ASN A 18 11.70 18.17 43.32
C ASN A 18 12.85 17.63 44.20
N GLU A 19 12.69 17.67 45.52
CA GLU A 19 13.66 17.20 46.51
C GLU A 19 13.34 15.79 47.04
N THR A 20 12.34 15.12 46.46
CA THR A 20 11.97 13.75 46.78
C THR A 20 12.58 12.73 45.81
N ASP A 21 12.85 11.52 46.31
CA ASP A 21 13.38 10.43 45.48
C ASP A 21 12.33 9.90 44.47
N ALA A 22 12.80 9.16 43.46
CA ALA A 22 11.96 8.66 42.38
C ALA A 22 10.84 7.72 42.86
N ARG A 23 11.06 7.00 43.97
CA ARG A 23 10.06 6.10 44.55
C ARG A 23 8.92 6.91 45.17
N TRP A 24 9.24 7.92 45.97
CA TRP A 24 8.25 8.80 46.58
C TRP A 24 7.52 9.65 45.55
N ASN A 25 8.17 10.04 44.45
CA ASN A 25 7.51 10.74 43.36
C ASN A 25 6.35 9.94 42.78
N ALA A 26 6.57 8.65 42.51
CA ALA A 26 5.53 7.77 42.00
C ALA A 26 4.40 7.56 43.03
N VAL A 27 4.76 7.40 44.31
CA VAL A 27 3.81 7.18 45.40
C VAL A 27 2.90 8.40 45.64
N ILE A 28 3.47 9.61 45.65
CA ILE A 28 2.72 10.86 45.84
C ILE A 28 1.82 11.12 44.63
N ALA A 29 2.32 10.94 43.40
CA ALA A 29 1.54 11.12 42.19
C ALA A 29 0.30 10.20 42.17
N ALA A 30 0.49 8.90 42.42
CA ALA A 30 -0.60 7.94 42.46
C ALA A 30 -1.63 8.24 43.57
N HIS A 31 -1.17 8.71 44.74
CA HIS A 31 -2.07 9.05 45.84
C HIS A 31 -2.90 10.30 45.55
N VAL A 32 -2.30 11.32 44.95
CA VAL A 32 -2.98 12.58 44.61
C VAL A 32 -4.05 12.39 43.53
N GLU A 33 -3.83 11.47 42.58
CA GLU A 33 -4.84 11.06 41.61
C GLU A 33 -6.06 10.42 42.28
N ALA A 34 -5.85 9.66 43.36
CA ALA A 34 -6.91 8.95 44.07
C ALA A 34 -7.56 9.76 45.21
N CYS A 35 -6.91 10.82 45.71
CA CYS A 35 -7.34 11.58 46.89
C CYS A 35 -7.49 13.09 46.58
N PRO A 36 -8.72 13.59 46.37
CA PRO A 36 -8.98 15.00 46.05
C PRO A 36 -8.54 15.98 47.13
N GLN A 37 -8.49 15.55 48.41
CA GLN A 37 -8.02 16.41 49.50
C GLN A 37 -6.51 16.67 49.38
N CYS A 38 -5.72 15.61 49.21
CA CYS A 38 -4.27 15.73 49.03
C CYS A 38 -3.92 16.48 47.73
N ALA A 39 -4.74 16.34 46.68
CA ALA A 39 -4.59 17.13 45.45
C ALA A 39 -4.71 18.64 45.71
N ARG A 40 -5.74 19.06 46.45
CA ARG A 40 -5.95 20.47 46.78
C ARG A 40 -4.80 21.04 47.62
N GLU A 41 -4.36 20.31 48.64
CA GLU A 41 -3.22 20.72 49.47
C GLU A 41 -1.93 20.88 48.64
N LEU A 42 -1.67 19.93 47.73
CA LEU A 42 -0.50 20.00 46.86
C LEU A 42 -0.57 21.20 45.90
N ASP A 43 -1.75 21.51 45.37
CA ASP A 43 -1.95 22.68 44.52
C ASP A 43 -1.79 23.99 45.30
N GLN A 44 -2.19 24.04 46.58
CA GLN A 44 -1.89 25.18 47.45
C GLN A 44 -0.38 25.38 47.64
N GLN A 45 0.39 24.29 47.83
CA GLN A 45 1.86 24.37 47.91
C GLN A 45 2.47 24.91 46.62
N ARG A 46 1.97 24.50 45.45
CA ARG A 46 2.41 25.01 44.13
C ARG A 46 2.08 26.49 43.96
N GLN A 47 0.88 26.92 44.36
CA GLN A 47 0.47 28.33 44.30
C GLN A 47 1.34 29.19 45.23
N MET A 48 1.63 28.72 46.45
CA MET A 48 2.52 29.40 47.37
C MET A 48 3.92 29.58 46.77
N LYS A 49 4.51 28.52 46.20
CA LYS A 49 5.79 28.58 45.49
C LYS A 49 5.77 29.60 44.35
N ALA A 50 4.71 29.64 43.55
CA ALA A 50 4.57 30.60 42.45
C ALA A 50 4.54 32.05 42.96
N LEU A 51 3.80 32.33 44.03
CA LEU A 51 3.76 33.64 44.67
C LEU A 51 5.14 34.07 45.18
N VAL A 52 5.85 33.17 45.88
CA VAL A 52 7.21 33.44 46.36
C VAL A 52 8.14 33.77 45.18
N GLN A 53 8.08 32.99 44.10
CA GLN A 53 8.90 33.23 42.90
C GLN A 53 8.56 34.53 42.15
N GLN A 54 7.32 35.01 42.24
CA GLN A 54 6.88 36.26 41.64
C GLN A 54 7.35 37.47 42.46
N HIS A 55 7.32 37.37 43.79
CA HIS A 55 7.67 38.48 44.68
C HIS A 55 9.14 38.51 45.12
N THR A 56 9.91 37.46 44.83
CA THR A 56 11.34 37.42 45.13
C THR A 56 12.14 37.99 43.96
N GLN A 57 13.06 38.90 44.26
CA GLN A 57 13.99 39.44 43.26
C GLN A 57 14.91 38.31 42.76
N ARG A 58 14.74 37.91 41.50
CA ARG A 58 15.64 36.95 40.87
C ARG A 58 16.98 37.61 40.59
N MET A 59 18.04 37.08 41.20
CA MET A 59 19.40 37.49 40.84
C MET A 59 19.73 36.97 39.44
N ALA A 60 20.09 37.87 38.53
CA ALA A 60 20.52 37.47 37.21
C ALA A 60 21.84 36.67 37.32
N ALA A 61 21.86 35.45 36.76
CA ALA A 61 23.08 34.67 36.69
C ALA A 61 24.19 35.45 35.94
N PRO A 62 25.46 35.42 36.39
CA PRO A 62 26.55 36.09 35.71
C PRO A 62 26.64 35.70 34.22
N ALA A 63 26.94 36.68 33.35
CA ALA A 63 26.96 36.45 31.90
C ALA A 63 27.94 35.34 31.50
N LEU A 64 29.10 35.27 32.17
CA LEU A 64 30.11 34.24 31.96
C LEU A 64 29.59 32.82 32.30
N LEU A 65 28.83 32.68 33.39
CA LEU A 65 28.22 31.40 33.77
C LEU A 65 27.17 30.97 32.73
N ARG A 66 26.32 31.90 32.27
CA ARG A 66 25.34 31.64 31.21
C ARG A 66 25.99 31.21 29.90
N ALA A 67 27.07 31.89 29.50
CA ALA A 67 27.83 31.56 28.30
C ALA A 67 28.46 30.16 28.40
N ARG A 68 29.08 29.85 29.55
CA ARG A 68 29.67 28.53 29.81
C ARG A 68 28.64 27.41 29.74
N ILE A 69 27.48 27.57 30.41
CA ILE A 69 26.41 26.55 30.38
C ILE A 69 25.90 26.33 28.95
N ARG A 70 25.65 27.40 28.19
CA ARG A 70 25.22 27.30 26.79
C ARG A 70 26.25 26.57 25.92
N HIS A 71 27.53 26.88 26.11
CA HIS A 71 28.62 26.23 25.41
C HIS A 71 28.67 24.73 25.74
N THR A 72 28.62 24.38 27.02
CA THR A 72 28.63 22.98 27.47
C THR A 72 27.42 22.18 26.94
N LEU A 73 26.22 22.78 26.91
CA LEU A 73 25.04 22.15 26.33
C LEU A 73 25.14 21.99 24.80
N ALA A 74 25.85 22.89 24.11
CA ALA A 74 26.09 22.82 22.67
C ALA A 74 27.18 21.80 22.30
N GLU A 75 28.23 21.67 23.11
CA GLU A 75 29.31 20.71 22.91
C GLU A 75 28.96 19.29 23.35
N SER A 76 28.15 19.18 24.41
CA SER A 76 27.57 17.94 24.89
C SER A 76 26.06 18.02 24.74
N PRO A 77 25.51 17.98 23.51
CA PRO A 77 24.11 17.62 23.37
C PRO A 77 23.98 16.30 24.10
N ALA A 78 23.06 16.20 25.07
CA ALA A 78 22.87 14.99 25.86
C ALA A 78 22.89 13.80 24.90
N ARG A 79 24.02 13.08 24.87
CA ARG A 79 24.19 11.93 24.01
C ARG A 79 23.41 10.85 24.71
N PHE A 80 22.10 10.86 24.52
CA PHE A 80 21.32 9.65 24.67
C PHE A 80 22.02 8.64 23.79
N GLY A 81 22.71 7.68 24.42
CA GLY A 81 23.42 6.65 23.69
C GLY A 81 22.42 6.03 22.71
N PHE A 82 22.89 5.64 21.53
CA PHE A 82 22.05 4.98 20.52
C PHE A 82 21.16 3.88 21.14
N TRP A 83 21.71 3.15 22.12
CA TRP A 83 21.01 2.15 22.94
C TRP A 83 19.93 2.69 23.87
N GLU A 84 20.14 3.85 24.51
CA GLU A 84 19.15 4.51 25.37
C GLU A 84 18.01 5.10 24.55
N GLN A 85 18.32 5.59 23.35
CA GLN A 85 17.35 6.14 22.40
C GLN A 85 16.46 5.03 21.80
N LEU A 86 17.05 3.87 21.47
CA LEU A 86 16.31 2.65 21.10
C LEU A 86 15.42 2.13 22.23
N ARG A 87 15.94 2.10 23.46
CA ARG A 87 15.21 1.66 24.65
C ARG A 87 14.01 2.58 24.94
N GLN A 88 14.17 3.90 24.82
CA GLN A 88 13.06 4.84 25.01
C GLN A 88 12.00 4.75 23.89
N MET A 89 12.41 4.52 22.63
CA MET A 89 11.44 4.24 21.55
C MET A 89 10.62 2.99 21.85
N PHE A 90 11.24 1.91 22.32
CA PHE A 90 10.56 0.65 22.60
C PHE A 90 9.61 0.73 23.81
N ILE A 91 9.92 1.54 24.83
CA ILE A 91 9.13 1.65 26.06
C ILE A 91 7.98 2.66 25.94
N TRP A 92 8.17 3.79 25.25
CA TRP A 92 7.17 4.90 25.25
C TRP A 92 6.39 5.05 23.94
N ARG A 93 6.86 4.47 22.83
CA ARG A 93 6.20 4.54 21.51
C ARG A 93 6.34 3.22 20.77
N PRO A 94 5.53 2.19 21.07
CA PRO A 94 5.65 0.87 20.46
C PRO A 94 5.25 0.84 18.97
N LEU A 95 4.53 1.85 18.46
CA LEU A 95 4.08 1.93 17.07
C LEU A 95 5.22 1.81 16.02
N PRO A 96 6.30 2.61 16.08
CA PRO A 96 7.45 2.43 15.17
C PRO A 96 8.16 1.08 15.36
N ALA A 97 8.23 0.54 16.59
CA ALA A 97 8.86 -0.74 16.86
C ALA A 97 8.08 -1.92 16.24
N ILE A 98 6.75 -1.88 16.32
CA ILE A 98 5.85 -2.86 15.67
C ILE A 98 5.97 -2.76 14.15
N ALA A 99 6.03 -1.55 13.58
CA ALA A 99 6.17 -1.36 12.14
C ALA A 99 7.51 -1.93 11.61
N ILE A 100 8.61 -1.71 12.32
CA ILE A 100 9.93 -2.27 11.95
C ILE A 100 9.93 -3.80 12.04
N ALA A 101 9.35 -4.37 13.10
CA ALA A 101 9.23 -5.82 13.24
C ALA A 101 8.34 -6.43 12.14
N ALA A 102 7.22 -5.78 11.80
CA ALA A 102 6.36 -6.20 10.72
C ALA A 102 7.08 -6.16 9.36
N VAL A 103 7.87 -5.12 9.08
CA VAL A 103 8.68 -5.01 7.86
C VAL A 103 9.75 -6.11 7.82
N LEU A 104 10.48 -6.33 8.91
CA LEU A 104 11.51 -7.38 8.99
C LEU A 104 10.96 -8.80 8.90
N MET A 105 9.69 -9.03 9.22
CA MET A 105 9.06 -10.34 9.13
C MET A 105 8.35 -10.52 7.78
N PHE A 106 7.57 -9.54 7.34
CA PHE A 106 6.80 -9.62 6.10
C PHE A 106 7.65 -9.41 4.85
N VAL A 107 8.61 -8.49 4.84
CA VAL A 107 9.39 -8.23 3.61
C VAL A 107 10.20 -9.45 3.20
N PRO A 108 11.03 -10.08 4.04
CA PRO A 108 11.73 -11.29 3.63
C PRO A 108 10.77 -12.46 3.38
N SER A 109 9.67 -12.61 4.14
CA SER A 109 8.69 -13.67 3.88
C SER A 109 8.00 -13.51 2.51
N VAL A 110 7.63 -12.27 2.15
CA VAL A 110 7.06 -11.91 0.85
C VAL A 110 8.11 -12.04 -0.25
N LEU A 111 9.34 -11.63 -0.01
CA LEU A 111 10.44 -11.73 -0.96
C LEU A 111 10.76 -13.20 -1.25
N THR A 112 10.90 -14.02 -0.21
CA THR A 112 11.05 -15.48 -0.34
C THR A 112 9.83 -16.07 -1.03
N TYR A 113 8.61 -15.63 -0.72
CA TYR A 113 7.41 -16.08 -1.41
C TYR A 113 7.44 -15.77 -2.91
N TYR A 114 7.82 -14.55 -3.31
CA TYR A 114 7.90 -14.17 -4.73
C TYR A 114 9.04 -14.88 -5.47
N PHE A 115 10.19 -15.07 -4.84
CA PHE A 115 11.33 -15.78 -5.46
C PHE A 115 11.18 -17.30 -5.44
N SER A 116 10.47 -17.85 -4.45
CA SER A 116 10.20 -19.28 -4.31
C SER A 116 8.90 -19.70 -4.97
N ARG A 117 8.05 -18.75 -5.42
CA ARG A 117 7.08 -19.07 -6.45
C ARG A 117 7.90 -19.45 -7.68
N PRO A 118 7.90 -20.73 -8.11
CA PRO A 118 8.35 -21.02 -9.46
C PRO A 118 7.56 -20.06 -10.36
N ALA A 119 8.24 -19.43 -11.33
CA ALA A 119 7.53 -18.71 -12.38
C ALA A 119 6.34 -19.59 -12.75
N PRO A 120 5.08 -19.07 -12.76
CA PRO A 120 3.96 -19.89 -13.19
C PRO A 120 4.46 -20.54 -14.44
N ALA A 121 4.45 -21.88 -14.47
CA ALA A 121 4.82 -22.58 -15.67
C ALA A 121 3.84 -22.02 -16.69
N VAL A 122 4.31 -21.03 -17.45
CA VAL A 122 3.86 -20.77 -18.79
C VAL A 122 4.35 -22.04 -19.43
N THR A 123 3.58 -23.11 -19.20
CA THR A 123 3.29 -24.07 -20.22
C THR A 123 3.19 -23.18 -21.42
N ARG A 124 4.21 -23.24 -22.28
CA ARG A 124 3.91 -23.22 -23.69
C ARG A 124 2.77 -24.22 -23.77
N LEU A 125 1.54 -23.72 -23.71
CA LEU A 125 0.49 -24.26 -24.49
C LEU A 125 1.11 -24.18 -25.87
N GLU A 126 1.80 -25.25 -26.24
CA GLU A 126 1.74 -25.79 -27.58
C GLU A 126 0.25 -25.99 -27.81
N PHE A 127 -0.46 -24.88 -28.01
CA PHE A 127 -1.70 -24.89 -28.74
C PHE A 127 -1.26 -25.55 -30.03
N ALA A 128 -1.72 -26.77 -30.24
CA ALA A 128 -1.56 -27.49 -31.48
C ALA A 128 -2.32 -26.68 -32.54
N ALA A 129 -1.71 -25.57 -32.96
CA ALA A 129 -2.18 -24.69 -33.97
C ALA A 129 -1.92 -25.44 -35.27
N ALA A 130 -2.94 -26.18 -35.71
CA ALA A 130 -2.84 -26.96 -36.93
C ALA A 130 -2.78 -25.96 -38.09
N GLU A 131 -1.77 -26.09 -38.95
CA GLU A 131 -1.81 -25.43 -40.24
C GLU A 131 -2.99 -25.99 -41.04
N ALA A 132 -3.85 -25.10 -41.50
CA ALA A 132 -5.06 -25.44 -42.20
C ALA A 132 -5.26 -24.50 -43.40
N SER A 133 -5.72 -25.08 -44.50
CA SER A 133 -6.26 -24.38 -45.65
C SER A 133 -7.77 -24.48 -45.56
N LEU A 134 -8.45 -23.36 -45.34
CA LEU A 134 -9.90 -23.32 -45.16
C LEU A 134 -10.53 -22.45 -46.24
N GLU A 135 -11.65 -22.93 -46.78
CA GLU A 135 -12.47 -22.17 -47.70
C GLU A 135 -13.77 -21.77 -47.01
N GLY A 136 -14.15 -20.52 -47.18
CA GLY A 136 -15.37 -20.02 -46.60
C GLY A 136 -15.73 -18.63 -47.09
N GLU A 137 -16.86 -18.16 -46.61
CA GLU A 137 -17.35 -16.82 -46.87
C GLU A 137 -16.86 -15.86 -45.78
N VAL A 138 -16.30 -14.71 -46.17
CA VAL A 138 -15.96 -13.67 -45.18
C VAL A 138 -17.24 -12.99 -44.73
N ILE A 139 -17.54 -13.08 -43.45
CA ILE A 139 -18.70 -12.46 -42.83
C ILE A 139 -18.28 -11.48 -41.74
N CYS A 140 -19.06 -10.42 -41.57
CA CYS A 140 -19.02 -9.62 -40.35
C CYS A 140 -19.81 -10.35 -39.27
N ILE A 141 -19.15 -10.82 -38.20
CA ILE A 141 -19.77 -11.59 -37.12
C ILE A 141 -20.80 -10.73 -36.40
N ASP A 142 -20.47 -9.46 -36.13
CA ASP A 142 -21.35 -8.57 -35.39
C ASP A 142 -22.62 -8.24 -36.20
N CYS A 143 -22.50 -7.91 -37.50
CA CYS A 143 -23.67 -7.74 -38.38
C CYS A 143 -24.51 -9.02 -38.50
N PHE A 144 -23.86 -10.18 -38.65
CA PHE A 144 -24.56 -11.46 -38.74
C PHE A 144 -25.38 -11.74 -37.47
N LEU A 145 -24.83 -11.49 -36.28
CA LEU A 145 -25.54 -11.64 -35.01
C LEU A 145 -26.70 -10.65 -34.86
N LEU A 146 -26.51 -9.40 -35.31
CA LEU A 146 -27.55 -8.37 -35.25
C LEU A 146 -28.70 -8.65 -36.23
N ASP A 147 -28.41 -9.19 -37.42
CA ASP A 147 -29.41 -9.67 -38.37
C ASP A 147 -30.26 -10.81 -37.75
N GLU A 148 -29.62 -11.76 -37.07
CA GLU A 148 -30.29 -12.88 -36.39
C GLU A 148 -31.21 -12.40 -35.25
N LEU A 149 -30.83 -11.30 -34.58
CA LEU A 149 -31.64 -10.64 -33.55
C LEU A 149 -32.66 -9.64 -34.12
N HIS A 150 -32.72 -9.49 -35.45
CA HIS A 150 -33.58 -8.53 -36.15
C HIS A 150 -33.41 -7.08 -35.68
N LEU A 151 -32.18 -6.70 -35.32
CA LEU A 151 -31.82 -5.35 -34.90
C LEU A 151 -31.22 -4.55 -36.07
N GLN A 152 -31.56 -3.26 -36.16
CA GLN A 152 -30.94 -2.38 -37.16
C GLN A 152 -29.47 -2.15 -36.83
N HIS A 153 -28.61 -2.28 -37.83
CA HIS A 153 -27.17 -2.07 -37.70
C HIS A 153 -26.57 -1.43 -38.95
N GLY A 154 -25.40 -0.82 -38.79
CA GLY A 154 -24.55 -0.33 -39.87
C GLY A 154 -23.21 -1.07 -39.83
N HIS A 155 -22.59 -1.26 -40.99
CA HIS A 155 -21.30 -1.92 -41.08
C HIS A 155 -20.18 -0.95 -40.72
N ASP A 156 -19.38 -1.27 -39.70
CA ASP A 156 -18.24 -0.46 -39.23
C ASP A 156 -16.93 -1.27 -39.25
N ALA A 157 -15.80 -0.57 -39.41
CA ALA A 157 -14.45 -1.14 -39.37
C ALA A 157 -14.06 -1.68 -37.98
N SER A 158 -14.79 -1.29 -36.92
CA SER A 158 -14.61 -1.83 -35.57
C SER A 158 -15.21 -3.24 -35.39
N HIS A 159 -16.01 -3.71 -36.34
CA HIS A 159 -16.65 -5.01 -36.24
C HIS A 159 -15.66 -6.16 -36.45
N ARG A 160 -15.96 -7.27 -35.79
CA ARG A 160 -15.22 -8.52 -35.90
C ARG A 160 -15.65 -9.28 -37.13
N PHE A 161 -14.68 -9.75 -37.89
CA PHE A 161 -14.92 -10.57 -39.06
C PHE A 161 -14.53 -12.02 -38.80
N GLY A 162 -15.22 -12.91 -39.49
CA GLY A 162 -14.97 -14.33 -39.45
C GLY A 162 -15.08 -14.97 -40.82
N LEU A 163 -14.55 -16.17 -40.91
CA LEU A 163 -14.72 -17.06 -42.04
C LEU A 163 -15.84 -18.05 -41.71
N ARG A 164 -16.91 -18.04 -42.49
CA ARG A 164 -17.98 -19.03 -42.41
C ARG A 164 -17.67 -20.19 -43.37
N THR A 165 -17.37 -21.35 -42.82
CA THR A 165 -17.06 -22.56 -43.58
C THR A 165 -18.34 -23.24 -44.08
N ALA A 166 -18.22 -24.16 -45.05
CA ALA A 166 -19.35 -24.85 -45.65
C ALA A 166 -20.16 -25.71 -44.66
N ASP A 167 -19.54 -26.17 -43.57
CA ASP A 167 -20.18 -26.88 -42.46
C ASP A 167 -20.90 -25.94 -41.47
N GLY A 168 -21.01 -24.64 -41.80
CA GLY A 168 -21.73 -23.65 -41.03
C GLY A 168 -20.95 -23.11 -39.81
N LYS A 169 -19.71 -23.56 -39.58
CA LYS A 169 -18.88 -23.02 -38.49
C LYS A 169 -18.38 -21.63 -38.84
N ILE A 170 -18.29 -20.78 -37.81
CA ILE A 170 -17.74 -19.44 -37.91
C ILE A 170 -16.43 -19.41 -37.14
N LEU A 171 -15.35 -19.06 -37.85
CA LEU A 171 -14.02 -18.89 -37.29
C LEU A 171 -13.66 -17.41 -37.27
N THR A 172 -13.28 -16.89 -36.11
CA THR A 172 -12.88 -15.48 -35.97
C THR A 172 -11.51 -15.28 -36.60
N ILE A 173 -11.39 -14.28 -37.46
CA ILE A 173 -10.10 -13.95 -38.11
C ILE A 173 -9.32 -13.03 -37.18
N ALA A 174 -8.07 -13.38 -36.87
CA ALA A 174 -7.19 -12.51 -36.11
C ALA A 174 -6.85 -11.24 -36.94
N ALA A 175 -6.97 -10.05 -36.34
CA ALA A 175 -6.77 -8.77 -37.02
C ALA A 175 -5.29 -8.38 -37.22
N PHE A 176 -4.36 -9.25 -36.85
CA PHE A 176 -2.91 -9.02 -37.00
C PHE A 176 -2.40 -9.65 -38.30
N ASP A 177 -1.22 -9.21 -38.76
CA ASP A 177 -0.55 -9.70 -39.97
C ASP A 177 -1.44 -9.64 -41.23
N LYS A 178 -1.42 -10.70 -42.05
CA LYS A 178 -2.23 -10.83 -43.28
C LYS A 178 -3.72 -10.90 -43.01
N GLY A 179 -4.12 -11.19 -41.78
CA GLY A 179 -5.51 -11.05 -41.34
C GLY A 179 -5.97 -9.60 -41.43
N GLY A 180 -5.17 -8.64 -40.95
CA GLY A 180 -5.47 -7.21 -41.07
C GLY A 180 -5.63 -6.74 -42.52
N GLU A 181 -4.81 -7.25 -43.45
CA GLU A 181 -4.95 -6.94 -44.89
C GLU A 181 -6.25 -7.50 -45.48
N LEU A 182 -6.63 -8.72 -45.10
CA LEU A 182 -7.91 -9.33 -45.48
C LEU A 182 -9.08 -8.49 -44.93
N LEU A 183 -8.99 -8.01 -43.69
CA LEU A 183 -10.02 -7.17 -43.04
C LEU A 183 -10.14 -5.78 -43.67
N GLN A 184 -9.03 -5.15 -44.02
CA GLN A 184 -9.06 -3.86 -44.72
C GLN A 184 -9.72 -3.97 -46.10
N ARG A 185 -9.56 -5.12 -46.76
CA ARG A 185 -10.28 -5.43 -48.01
C ARG A 185 -11.70 -5.95 -47.75
N ALA A 186 -12.03 -6.40 -46.53
CA ALA A 186 -13.31 -6.99 -46.14
C ALA A 186 -14.52 -6.08 -46.34
N ALA A 187 -14.34 -4.75 -46.28
CA ALA A 187 -15.41 -3.82 -46.67
C ALA A 187 -15.91 -4.04 -48.12
N ASN A 188 -15.04 -4.55 -49.01
CA ASN A 188 -15.35 -4.84 -50.42
C ASN A 188 -15.53 -6.34 -50.70
N ILE A 189 -15.05 -7.23 -49.82
CA ILE A 189 -15.16 -8.70 -49.98
C ILE A 189 -16.12 -9.34 -48.96
N HIS A 190 -16.92 -8.56 -48.25
CA HIS A 190 -18.02 -9.04 -47.43
C HIS A 190 -18.92 -9.95 -48.29
N LYS A 191 -19.27 -11.14 -47.78
CA LYS A 191 -19.99 -12.20 -48.51
C LYS A 191 -19.28 -12.82 -49.72
N HIS A 192 -17.98 -12.57 -49.90
CA HIS A 192 -17.19 -13.27 -50.93
C HIS A 192 -16.57 -14.53 -50.36
N ARG A 193 -16.39 -15.51 -51.25
CA ARG A 193 -15.67 -16.75 -50.92
C ARG A 193 -14.17 -16.50 -51.02
N VAL A 194 -13.46 -16.91 -49.99
CA VAL A 194 -12.01 -16.83 -49.92
C VAL A 194 -11.44 -18.17 -49.47
N ARG A 195 -10.25 -18.47 -49.96
CA ARG A 195 -9.41 -19.53 -49.42
C ARG A 195 -8.34 -18.89 -48.54
N VAL A 196 -8.30 -19.28 -47.28
CA VAL A 196 -7.37 -18.78 -46.28
C VAL A 196 -6.41 -19.89 -45.88
N HIS A 197 -5.11 -19.59 -45.92
CA HIS A 197 -4.05 -20.43 -45.41
C HIS A 197 -3.55 -19.85 -44.09
N GLY A 198 -3.53 -20.66 -43.05
CA GLY A 198 -3.24 -20.13 -41.73
C GLY A 198 -3.13 -21.18 -40.64
N ARG A 199 -3.00 -20.68 -39.41
CA ARG A 199 -3.01 -21.50 -38.21
C ARG A 199 -4.38 -21.46 -37.56
N LEU A 200 -5.00 -22.63 -37.44
CA LEU A 200 -6.26 -22.78 -36.74
C LEU A 200 -6.01 -23.06 -35.27
N LEU A 201 -6.64 -22.29 -34.40
CA LEU A 201 -6.74 -22.58 -32.97
C LEU A 201 -8.14 -23.15 -32.70
N PRO A 202 -8.33 -24.48 -32.80
CA PRO A 202 -9.66 -25.10 -32.82
C PRO A 202 -10.46 -24.83 -31.55
N GLU A 203 -9.82 -24.85 -30.38
CA GLU A 203 -10.46 -24.58 -29.08
C GLU A 203 -11.00 -23.14 -28.96
N GLN A 204 -10.33 -22.18 -29.61
CA GLN A 204 -10.68 -20.76 -29.54
C GLN A 204 -11.50 -20.30 -30.74
N ARG A 205 -11.74 -21.18 -31.73
CA ARG A 205 -12.33 -20.84 -33.04
C ARG A 205 -11.67 -19.61 -33.68
N TYR A 206 -10.36 -19.51 -33.53
CA TYR A 206 -9.54 -18.44 -34.07
C TYR A 206 -8.74 -18.93 -35.26
N LEU A 207 -8.66 -18.10 -36.29
CA LEU A 207 -7.86 -18.34 -37.49
C LEU A 207 -6.85 -17.22 -37.64
N GLN A 208 -5.57 -17.55 -37.50
CA GLN A 208 -4.48 -16.65 -37.86
C GLN A 208 -4.19 -16.83 -39.35
N VAL A 209 -4.47 -15.79 -40.15
CA VAL A 209 -4.25 -15.79 -41.59
C VAL A 209 -2.77 -15.55 -41.89
N ASN A 210 -2.14 -16.49 -42.58
CA ASN A 210 -0.79 -16.32 -43.13
C ASN A 210 -0.85 -15.88 -44.59
N ASP A 211 -1.83 -16.36 -45.35
CA ASP A 211 -2.05 -15.98 -46.74
C ASP A 211 -3.52 -16.19 -47.15
N PHE A 212 -3.99 -15.53 -48.21
CA PHE A 212 -5.35 -15.70 -48.70
C PHE A 212 -5.49 -15.45 -50.21
N SER A 213 -6.49 -16.11 -50.81
CA SER A 213 -6.91 -15.88 -52.20
C SER A 213 -8.44 -15.71 -52.26
N ILE A 214 -8.90 -14.80 -53.12
CA ILE A 214 -10.33 -14.58 -53.39
C ILE A 214 -10.73 -15.54 -54.51
N LEU A 215 -11.86 -16.24 -54.33
CA LEU A 215 -12.41 -17.22 -55.27
C LEU A 215 -13.51 -16.63 -56.15
#